data_AF-A0A537TW90-F1
#
_entry.id   AF-A0A537TW90-F1
#
_cell.length_a   1.000
_cell.length_b   1.000
_cell.length_c   1.000
_cell.angle_alpha   90.00
_cell.angle_beta   90.00
_cell.angle_gamma   90.00
#
_symmetry.space_group_name_H-M   'P 1'
#
loop_
_entity.id
_entity.type
_entity.pdbx_description
1 polymer ?
#
loop_
_entity_poly.entity_id
_entity_poly.type
_entity_poly.pdbx_seq_one_letter_code
_entity_poly.pdbx_strand_id
1 'polypeptide(L)'
;MVAAPSEVGNDYFPWSSPTFANGHVYVGVASQCDRPLVRGSLEEFDKATGRLLTTYWTVPPTALGGGIWTSAAVSPGGMVFVTTGNEGSTAEPGDSLSVIRLDESLVPQSRWTVPPAELGKDHDFSSSRRSSVRHSWPGAHGSPSSAPATRTASSTRSGRAA
;
A
#
# COMPACT_ATOMS: atom_id res chain seq x y z
N MET A 1 -15.62 -4.59 -4.29
CA MET A 1 -15.51 -4.34 -2.84
C MET A 1 -14.26 -5.05 -2.38
N VAL A 2 -13.35 -4.35 -1.71
CA VAL A 2 -12.14 -4.96 -1.12
C VAL A 2 -12.60 -5.67 0.17
N ALA A 3 -12.41 -6.98 0.19
CA ALA A 3 -12.66 -7.95 1.28
C ALA A 3 -14.05 -8.02 1.95
N ALA A 4 -14.42 -9.25 2.35
CA ALA A 4 -15.60 -9.51 3.15
C ALA A 4 -15.22 -9.49 4.66
N PRO A 5 -15.96 -8.75 5.51
CA PRO A 5 -15.71 -8.68 6.95
C PRO A 5 -15.98 -10.02 7.66
N SER A 6 -15.41 -10.20 8.85
CA SER A 6 -15.75 -11.34 9.72
C SER A 6 -17.19 -11.22 10.23
N GLU A 7 -17.85 -12.35 10.48
CA GLU A 7 -19.25 -12.38 10.97
C GLU A 7 -19.42 -11.84 12.40
N VAL A 8 -18.33 -11.54 13.12
CA VAL A 8 -18.34 -11.20 14.55
C VAL A 8 -17.79 -9.80 14.84
N GLY A 9 -17.18 -9.13 13.84
CA GLY A 9 -16.57 -7.80 14.00
C GLY A 9 -15.76 -7.37 12.77
N ASN A 10 -15.66 -6.05 12.53
CA ASN A 10 -14.84 -5.50 11.46
C ASN A 10 -13.37 -5.48 11.92
N ASP A 11 -12.70 -6.62 11.77
CA ASP A 11 -11.34 -6.85 12.27
C ASP A 11 -10.30 -6.85 11.12
N TYR A 12 -10.76 -6.53 9.90
CA TYR A 12 -10.06 -6.66 8.63
C TYR A 12 -9.87 -5.29 8.00
N PHE A 13 -8.64 -4.78 7.97
CA PHE A 13 -8.38 -3.40 7.57
C PHE A 13 -7.36 -3.28 6.45
N PRO A 14 -7.71 -2.62 5.32
CA PRO A 14 -6.76 -2.25 4.29
C PRO A 14 -6.00 -0.98 4.71
N TRP A 15 -5.08 -1.09 5.69
CA TRP A 15 -4.25 0.04 6.15
C TRP A 15 -3.36 0.62 5.05
N SER A 16 -3.00 -0.24 4.09
CA SER A 16 -2.11 0.07 2.99
C SER A 16 -2.77 0.99 1.97
N SER A 17 -2.05 2.01 1.49
CA SER A 17 -2.48 2.68 0.26
C SER A 17 -2.44 1.66 -0.88
N PRO A 18 -3.52 1.53 -1.70
CA PRO A 18 -3.54 0.58 -2.80
C PRO A 18 -2.45 0.91 -3.83
N THR A 19 -1.77 -0.12 -4.31
CA THR A 19 -0.79 0.03 -5.39
C THR A 19 -1.44 -0.32 -6.73
N PHE A 20 -1.40 0.61 -7.68
CA PHE A 20 -1.90 0.41 -9.04
C PHE A 20 -0.74 0.16 -9.98
N ALA A 21 -0.68 -1.00 -10.61
CA ALA A 21 0.35 -1.33 -11.59
C ALA A 21 -0.15 -2.38 -12.59
N ASN A 22 0.27 -2.27 -13.85
CA ASN A 22 0.06 -3.28 -14.90
C ASN A 22 -1.40 -3.73 -15.15
N GLY A 23 -2.40 -2.94 -14.75
CA GLY A 23 -3.81 -3.34 -14.87
C GLY A 23 -4.41 -3.94 -13.60
N HIS A 24 -3.63 -4.00 -12.53
CA HIS A 24 -3.99 -4.58 -11.24
C HIS A 24 -3.98 -3.53 -10.12
N VAL A 25 -4.71 -3.84 -9.06
CA VAL A 25 -4.72 -3.12 -7.79
C VAL A 25 -4.34 -4.09 -6.68
N TYR A 26 -3.31 -3.75 -5.91
CA TYR A 26 -2.83 -4.57 -4.79
C TYR A 26 -3.17 -3.90 -3.47
N VAL A 27 -3.79 -4.66 -2.57
CA VAL A 27 -4.18 -4.19 -1.24
C VAL A 27 -3.68 -5.16 -0.18
N GLY A 28 -2.84 -4.65 0.73
CA GLY A 28 -2.39 -5.40 1.89
C GLY A 28 -3.43 -5.37 3.01
N VAL A 29 -3.51 -6.46 3.76
CA VAL A 29 -4.47 -6.68 4.84
C VAL A 29 -3.75 -6.95 6.14
N ALA A 30 -4.17 -6.27 7.21
CA ALA A 30 -3.74 -6.57 8.57
C ALA A 30 -4.86 -6.33 9.60
N SER A 31 -4.59 -6.72 10.84
CA SER A 31 -5.43 -6.47 12.02
C SER A 31 -5.45 -4.99 12.39
N GLN A 32 -6.47 -4.55 13.13
CA GLN A 32 -6.41 -3.29 13.86
C GLN A 32 -5.63 -3.50 15.15
N CYS A 33 -4.33 -3.20 15.13
CA CYS A 33 -3.46 -3.27 16.32
C CYS A 33 -3.61 -4.60 17.09
N ASP A 34 -3.71 -5.71 16.36
CA ASP A 34 -3.81 -7.07 16.89
C ASP A 34 -5.03 -7.33 17.79
N ARG A 35 -6.14 -6.62 17.55
CA ARG A 35 -7.39 -6.74 18.31
C ARG A 35 -8.60 -7.08 17.42
N PRO A 36 -8.86 -8.37 17.16
CA PRO A 36 -7.94 -9.50 17.27
C PRO A 36 -6.91 -9.50 16.14
N LEU A 37 -5.88 -10.33 16.29
CA LEU A 37 -4.97 -10.63 15.18
C LEU A 37 -5.73 -11.36 14.07
N VAL A 38 -5.48 -11.01 12.81
CA VAL A 38 -6.08 -11.66 11.63
C VAL A 38 -5.00 -12.30 10.78
N ARG A 39 -5.41 -13.16 9.86
CA ARG A 39 -4.51 -13.75 8.87
C ARG A 39 -4.15 -12.70 7.82
N GLY A 40 -2.87 -12.34 7.74
CA GLY A 40 -2.39 -11.36 6.78
C GLY A 40 -2.47 -11.84 5.33
N SER A 41 -2.71 -10.90 4.42
CA SER A 41 -2.76 -11.20 2.99
C SER A 41 -2.39 -10.00 2.11
N LEU A 42 -2.02 -10.30 0.87
CA LEU A 42 -2.03 -9.37 -0.25
C LEU A 42 -3.14 -9.80 -1.21
N GLU A 43 -4.11 -8.93 -1.43
CA GLU A 43 -5.20 -9.15 -2.37
C GLU A 43 -4.94 -8.40 -3.67
N GLU A 44 -5.14 -9.09 -4.79
CA GLU A 44 -5.02 -8.53 -6.13
C GLU A 44 -6.39 -8.40 -6.77
N PHE A 45 -6.67 -7.23 -7.35
CA PHE A 45 -7.90 -6.95 -8.06
C PHE A 45 -7.64 -6.48 -9.47
N ASP A 46 -8.57 -6.79 -10.38
CA ASP A 46 -8.63 -6.18 -11.70
C ASP A 46 -8.96 -4.68 -11.56
N LYS A 47 -8.13 -3.82 -12.16
CA LYS A 47 -8.26 -2.36 -12.01
C LYS A 47 -9.53 -1.80 -12.64
N ALA A 48 -10.04 -2.40 -13.70
CA ALA A 48 -11.19 -1.87 -14.43
C ALA A 48 -12.52 -2.25 -13.76
N THR A 49 -12.59 -3.46 -13.24
CA THR A 49 -13.82 -4.09 -12.72
C THR A 49 -13.84 -4.15 -11.20
N GLY A 50 -12.69 -4.04 -10.54
CA GLY A 50 -12.55 -4.22 -9.09
C GLY A 50 -12.80 -5.67 -8.64
N ARG A 51 -12.76 -6.64 -9.57
CA ARG A 51 -12.93 -8.07 -9.27
C ARG A 51 -11.68 -8.61 -8.61
N LEU A 52 -11.83 -9.35 -7.50
CA LEU A 52 -10.72 -10.09 -6.88
C LEU A 52 -10.19 -11.14 -7.87
N LEU A 53 -8.89 -11.11 -8.11
CA LEU A 53 -8.17 -12.00 -9.01
C LEU A 53 -7.50 -13.12 -8.24
N THR A 54 -6.73 -12.77 -7.21
CA THR A 54 -6.01 -13.73 -6.37
C THR A 54 -5.73 -13.14 -4.99
N THR A 55 -5.36 -14.01 -4.06
CA THR A 55 -4.97 -13.66 -2.70
C THR A 55 -3.72 -14.46 -2.34
N TYR A 56 -2.63 -13.77 -2.03
CA TYR A 56 -1.49 -14.37 -1.36
C TYR A 56 -1.68 -14.25 0.15
N TRP A 57 -1.63 -15.39 0.85
CA TRP A 57 -1.72 -15.46 2.30
C TRP A 57 -0.32 -15.59 2.89
N THR A 58 0.02 -14.76 3.87
CA THR A 58 1.38 -14.71 4.45
C THR A 58 1.64 -15.85 5.43
N VAL A 59 0.60 -16.42 6.02
CA VAL A 59 0.70 -17.54 6.96
C VAL A 59 -0.28 -18.65 6.57
N PRO A 60 -0.07 -19.91 6.98
CA PRO A 60 -1.02 -20.99 6.68
C PRO A 60 -2.42 -20.75 7.28
N PRO A 61 -3.47 -21.45 6.83
CA PRO A 61 -4.85 -21.23 7.29
C PRO A 61 -5.07 -21.44 8.80
N THR A 62 -4.17 -22.16 9.45
CA THR A 62 -4.19 -22.45 10.89
C THR A 62 -3.48 -21.40 11.73
N ALA A 63 -2.98 -20.32 11.12
CA ALA A 63 -2.19 -19.29 11.77
C ALA A 63 -2.76 -17.88 11.55
N LEU A 64 -2.39 -16.98 12.46
CA LEU A 64 -2.73 -15.56 12.44
C LEU A 64 -1.43 -14.74 12.44
N GLY A 65 -1.52 -13.48 12.04
CA GLY A 65 -0.38 -12.58 11.91
C GLY A 65 0.10 -12.45 10.47
N GLY A 66 1.33 -11.96 10.31
CA GLY A 66 1.93 -11.68 9.01
C GLY A 66 1.18 -10.60 8.25
N GLY A 67 0.54 -9.65 8.95
CA GLY A 67 -0.27 -8.60 8.33
C GLY A 67 0.54 -7.72 7.37
N ILE A 68 -0.07 -7.27 6.27
CA ILE A 68 0.52 -6.33 5.33
C ILE A 68 -0.18 -4.98 5.48
N TRP A 69 0.35 -4.13 6.35
CA TRP A 69 -0.18 -2.79 6.61
C TRP A 69 0.53 -1.67 5.84
N THR A 70 1.43 -2.01 4.91
CA THR A 70 2.05 -1.05 4.00
C THR A 70 1.86 -1.39 2.53
N SER A 71 2.01 -0.39 1.67
CA SER A 71 1.84 -0.53 0.22
C SER A 71 2.84 -1.51 -0.39
N ALA A 72 2.34 -2.36 -1.29
CA ALA A 72 3.21 -3.18 -2.13
C ALA A 72 4.03 -2.31 -3.09
N ALA A 73 5.29 -2.68 -3.33
CA ALA A 73 6.09 -2.13 -4.42
C ALA A 73 6.04 -3.05 -5.63
N VAL A 74 5.90 -2.50 -6.83
CA VAL A 74 5.89 -3.27 -8.08
C VAL A 74 7.05 -2.82 -8.95
N SER A 75 7.89 -3.76 -9.35
CA SER A 75 9.02 -3.49 -10.24
C SER A 75 8.55 -3.26 -11.68
N PRO A 76 9.37 -2.64 -12.55
CA PRO A 76 9.03 -2.52 -13.97
C PRO A 76 8.77 -3.85 -14.69
N GLY A 77 9.39 -4.94 -14.21
CA GLY A 77 9.19 -6.31 -14.72
C GLY A 77 8.06 -7.08 -14.02
N GLY A 78 7.15 -6.39 -13.33
CA GLY A 78 5.92 -6.99 -12.77
C GLY A 78 6.07 -7.67 -11.41
N MET A 79 7.29 -7.95 -10.94
CA MET A 79 7.50 -8.53 -9.60
C MET A 79 6.95 -7.63 -8.50
N VAL A 80 6.26 -8.23 -7.53
CA VAL A 80 5.59 -7.54 -6.41
C VAL A 80 6.38 -7.80 -5.13
N PHE A 81 6.56 -6.77 -4.32
CA PHE A 81 7.29 -6.81 -3.07
C PHE A 81 6.43 -6.29 -1.92
N VAL A 82 6.41 -7.02 -0.83
CA VAL A 82 5.70 -6.66 0.40
C VAL A 82 6.54 -6.92 1.63
N THR A 83 6.31 -6.15 2.67
CA THR A 83 6.77 -6.45 4.02
C THR A 83 5.61 -6.98 4.85
N THR A 84 5.89 -7.88 5.78
CA THR A 84 4.90 -8.52 6.63
C THR A 84 5.15 -8.21 8.10
N GLY A 85 4.07 -8.16 8.86
CA GLY A 85 4.05 -7.89 10.28
C GLY A 85 4.38 -9.10 11.15
N ASN A 86 4.16 -8.92 12.44
CA ASN A 86 4.38 -9.91 13.49
C ASN A 86 3.55 -11.19 13.29
N GLU A 87 4.12 -12.29 13.75
CA GLU A 87 3.44 -13.56 13.98
C GLU A 87 2.41 -13.48 15.11
N GLY A 88 1.45 -14.41 15.07
CA GLY A 88 0.64 -14.75 16.24
C GLY A 88 1.33 -15.73 17.17
N SER A 89 0.57 -16.35 18.06
CA SER A 89 1.07 -17.33 19.04
C SER A 89 1.36 -18.72 18.47
N THR A 90 1.51 -18.86 17.16
CA THR A 90 1.61 -20.16 16.48
C THR A 90 3.06 -20.58 16.20
N ALA A 91 3.32 -21.89 16.26
CA ALA A 91 4.64 -22.47 15.96
C ALA A 91 5.08 -22.29 14.50
N GLU A 92 4.14 -22.07 13.58
CA GLU A 92 4.39 -21.87 12.16
C GLU A 92 4.15 -20.39 11.80
N PRO A 93 5.14 -19.49 11.98
CA PRO A 93 4.98 -18.06 11.72
C PRO A 93 4.86 -17.73 10.22
N GLY A 94 4.99 -18.73 9.34
CA GLY A 94 4.92 -18.55 7.90
C GLY A 94 5.92 -17.50 7.41
N ASP A 95 5.38 -16.51 6.70
CA ASP A 95 6.12 -15.36 6.17
C ASP A 95 6.00 -14.12 7.06
N SER A 96 5.72 -14.23 8.36
CA SER A 96 5.80 -13.10 9.30
C SER A 96 7.21 -12.49 9.37
N LEU A 97 7.29 -11.20 9.71
CA LEU A 97 8.53 -10.42 9.86
C LEU A 97 9.50 -10.61 8.69
N SER A 98 8.96 -10.53 7.48
CA SER A 98 9.68 -10.86 6.25
C SER A 98 9.50 -9.80 5.16
N VAL A 99 10.46 -9.77 4.23
CA VAL A 99 10.33 -9.14 2.91
C VAL A 99 10.10 -10.26 1.91
N ILE A 100 8.97 -10.21 1.21
CA ILE A 100 8.57 -11.24 0.23
C ILE A 100 8.61 -10.65 -1.17
N ARG A 101 9.22 -11.39 -2.11
CA ARG A 101 9.12 -11.15 -3.54
C ARG A 101 8.18 -12.18 -4.16
N LEU A 102 7.14 -11.68 -4.81
CA LEU A 102 6.14 -12.46 -5.53
C LEU A 102 6.28 -12.19 -7.03
N ASP A 103 5.89 -13.15 -7.85
CA ASP A 103 5.68 -12.91 -9.28
C ASP A 103 4.33 -12.22 -9.56
N GLU A 104 4.03 -12.02 -10.85
CA GLU A 104 2.79 -11.36 -11.30
C GLU A 104 1.51 -12.15 -10.98
N SER A 105 1.62 -13.42 -10.61
CA SER A 105 0.49 -14.26 -10.17
C SER A 105 0.42 -14.37 -8.63
N LEU A 106 1.15 -13.50 -7.93
CA LEU A 106 1.36 -13.51 -6.49
C LEU A 106 1.93 -14.83 -5.93
N VAL A 107 2.70 -15.57 -6.72
CA VAL A 107 3.40 -16.76 -6.23
C VAL A 107 4.74 -16.34 -5.61
N PRO A 108 5.06 -16.76 -4.38
CA PRO A 108 6.34 -16.43 -3.74
C PRO A 108 7.52 -17.00 -4.50
N GLN A 109 8.47 -16.12 -4.81
CA GLN A 109 9.70 -16.46 -5.54
C GLN A 109 10.92 -16.44 -4.61
N SER A 110 10.93 -15.58 -3.60
CA SER A 110 12.00 -15.51 -2.61
C SER A 110 11.57 -14.71 -1.39
N ARG A 111 12.20 -14.95 -0.24
CA ARG A 111 11.96 -14.23 1.00
C ARG A 111 13.25 -13.96 1.77
N TRP A 112 13.23 -12.89 2.55
CA TRP A 112 14.17 -12.64 3.64
C TRP A 112 13.35 -12.43 4.92
N THR A 113 13.76 -13.07 6.01
CA THR A 113 13.06 -13.00 7.31
C THR A 113 14.03 -12.49 8.35
N VAL A 114 13.54 -11.65 9.27
CA VAL A 114 14.35 -11.18 10.40
C VAL A 114 14.90 -12.40 11.17
N PRO A 115 16.22 -12.51 11.36
CA PRO A 115 16.79 -13.62 12.11
C PRO A 115 16.24 -13.67 13.54
N PRO A 116 15.94 -14.86 14.10
CA PRO A 116 15.37 -14.96 15.45
C PRO A 116 16.18 -14.27 16.55
N ALA A 117 17.51 -14.20 16.41
CA ALA A 117 18.39 -13.53 17.36
C ALA A 117 18.25 -11.99 17.36
N GLU A 118 17.63 -11.42 16.33
CA GLU A 118 17.41 -9.98 16.16
C GLU A 118 15.97 -9.58 16.54
N LEU A 119 15.15 -10.53 16.98
CA LEU A 119 13.80 -10.30 17.50
C LEU A 119 13.87 -9.78 18.96
N GLY A 120 13.70 -8.48 19.13
CA GLY A 120 13.20 -7.80 20.32
C GLY A 120 11.66 -7.79 20.47
N LYS A 121 11.12 -6.81 21.21
CA LYS A 121 9.72 -6.81 21.68
C LYS A 121 8.71 -6.13 20.76
N ASP A 122 9.12 -5.09 20.05
CA ASP A 122 8.29 -4.28 19.17
C ASP A 122 9.17 -3.82 18.01
N HIS A 123 8.87 -4.31 16.81
CA HIS A 123 9.78 -4.19 15.68
C HIS A 123 9.37 -3.15 14.67
N ASP A 124 8.08 -2.79 14.61
CA ASP A 124 7.51 -2.00 13.52
C ASP A 124 8.09 -2.37 12.14
N PHE A 125 8.48 -3.65 11.95
CA PHE A 125 9.44 -4.05 10.92
C PHE A 125 8.91 -3.77 9.52
N SER A 126 7.59 -3.90 9.37
CA SER A 126 6.89 -3.69 8.11
C SER A 126 6.69 -2.21 7.74
N SER A 127 7.29 -1.26 8.46
CA SER A 127 7.29 0.17 8.12
C SER A 127 8.00 0.41 6.77
N SER A 128 7.26 0.81 5.74
CA SER A 128 7.83 1.11 4.42
C SER A 128 7.61 2.56 4.00
N ARG A 129 8.60 3.13 3.31
CA ARG A 129 8.49 4.44 2.65
C ARG A 129 7.93 4.25 1.24
N ARG A 130 6.89 5.01 0.89
CA ARG A 130 6.38 5.09 -0.49
C ARG A 130 7.43 5.68 -1.43
N SER A 131 7.77 4.97 -2.51
CA SER A 131 8.31 5.58 -3.73
C SER A 131 7.15 5.80 -4.71
N SER A 132 6.85 7.04 -5.07
CA SER A 132 5.86 7.32 -6.11
C SER A 132 6.53 7.27 -7.48
N VAL A 133 6.22 6.26 -8.29
CA VAL A 133 6.41 6.36 -9.74
C VAL A 133 5.31 7.29 -10.27
N ARG A 134 5.69 8.35 -10.98
CA ARG A 134 4.72 9.21 -11.69
C ARG A 134 4.10 8.39 -12.81
N HIS A 135 2.84 8.02 -12.65
CA HIS A 135 1.99 7.63 -13.77
C HIS A 135 1.30 8.90 -14.28
N SER A 136 1.69 9.39 -15.46
CA SER A 136 0.90 10.40 -16.17
C SER A 136 -0.38 9.77 -16.67
N TRP A 137 -1.52 10.37 -16.31
CA TRP A 137 -2.84 9.98 -16.77
C TRP A 137 -3.09 10.62 -18.14
N PRO A 138 -3.19 9.85 -19.25
CA PRO A 138 -3.49 10.43 -20.56
C PRO A 138 -5.01 10.63 -20.63
N GLY A 139 -5.49 11.79 -20.16
CA GLY A 139 -6.94 12.07 -20.16
C GLY A 139 -7.39 13.45 -19.68
N ALA A 140 -6.52 14.29 -19.10
CA ALA A 140 -6.90 15.66 -18.74
C ALA A 140 -6.64 16.62 -19.92
N HIS A 141 -7.45 16.51 -20.98
CA HIS A 141 -7.62 17.61 -21.93
C HIS A 141 -8.45 18.70 -21.26
N GLY A 142 -7.86 19.89 -21.09
CA GLY A 142 -8.58 21.10 -20.72
C GLY A 142 -7.80 22.02 -19.80
N SER A 143 -6.68 22.60 -20.26
CA SER A 143 -6.11 23.78 -19.59
C SER A 143 -7.06 24.97 -19.80
N PRO A 144 -7.57 25.64 -18.75
CA PRO A 144 -8.09 26.98 -18.93
C PRO A 144 -6.88 27.90 -19.21
N SER A 145 -6.88 28.51 -20.39
CA SER A 145 -5.95 29.56 -20.79
C SER A 145 -5.99 30.70 -19.75
N SER A 146 -4.92 30.83 -18.97
CA SER A 146 -4.67 32.03 -18.16
C SER A 146 -4.04 33.09 -19.06
N ALA A 147 -4.84 34.07 -19.47
CA ALA A 147 -4.34 35.29 -20.11
C ALA A 147 -3.40 36.06 -19.15
N PRO A 148 -2.28 36.63 -19.63
CA PRO A 148 -1.36 37.37 -18.78
C PRO A 148 -1.95 38.75 -18.41
N ALA A 149 -2.00 39.06 -17.12
CA ALA A 149 -2.36 40.38 -16.62
C ALA A 149 -1.25 41.40 -16.97
N THR A 150 -1.55 42.31 -17.87
CA THR A 150 -0.72 43.47 -18.22
C THR A 150 -0.66 44.43 -17.03
N ARG A 151 0.51 44.57 -16.40
CA ARG A 151 0.72 45.52 -15.30
C ARG A 151 1.12 46.88 -15.87
N THR A 152 0.16 47.73 -16.18
CA THR A 152 0.39 49.13 -16.53
C THR A 152 0.64 49.94 -15.26
N ALA A 153 1.86 50.43 -15.08
CA ALA A 153 2.19 51.42 -14.06
C ALA A 153 1.82 52.82 -14.57
N SER A 154 0.89 53.50 -13.90
CA SER A 154 0.61 54.93 -14.13
C SER A 154 1.11 55.74 -12.94
N SER A 155 2.18 56.51 -13.16
CA SER A 155 2.61 57.56 -12.24
C SER A 155 1.76 58.82 -12.46
N THR A 156 1.11 59.32 -11.43
CA THR A 156 0.55 60.67 -11.41
C THR A 156 1.08 61.44 -10.20
N ARG A 157 1.84 62.49 -10.51
CA ARG A 157 2.31 63.54 -9.61
C ARG A 157 1.31 64.70 -9.70
N SER A 158 0.71 65.09 -8.58
CA SER A 158 0.20 66.46 -8.35
C SER A 158 -0.05 66.68 -6.87
N GLY A 159 0.61 67.67 -6.27
CA GLY A 159 0.42 68.04 -4.86
C GLY A 159 -0.60 69.16 -4.65
N ARG A 160 -0.96 69.45 -3.39
CA ARG A 160 -1.11 70.80 -2.83
C ARG A 160 -1.38 70.78 -1.32
N ALA A 161 -0.68 71.69 -0.62
CA ALA A 161 -1.05 72.52 0.54
C ALA A 161 -1.85 71.94 1.72
N ALA A 162 -1.24 72.02 2.90
CA ALA A 162 -1.63 72.95 3.97
C ALA A 162 -0.37 73.34 4.76
#